data_AF-A0A6N8GWH2-F1
#
_entry.id   AF-A0A6N8GWH2-F1
#
_cell.length_a   1.000
_cell.length_b   1.000
_cell.length_c   1.000
_cell.angle_alpha   90.00
_cell.angle_beta   90.00
_cell.angle_gamma   90.00
#
_symmetry.space_group_name_H-M   'P 1'
#
loop_
_entity.id
_entity.type
_entity.pdbx_description
1 polymer ?
#
loop_
_entity_poly.entity_id
_entity_poly.type
_entity_poly.pdbx_seq_one_letter_code
_entity_poly.pdbx_strand_id
1 'polypeptide(L)'
;MLTVRAGNRTVIAGEYSTYNGMTVGFSHDGNGRNQSFIEFAADHNFTYTAVFYDTDDELAEALHKGEITAALTNANRITTDEWVLETFDETPFYMAVRKGDTQTLALLNGALAEMDRQEPSWQVDLHERYSSTSRSSTLALTAEEQAYLYDTNAGGKVWTVAVNPDRYPYSYKDQKGNWTGISVKLFDLLARRAGIYYRLLDADTRDDYMDLLQNGKADLSLAFFNDLSTPSSWATSSLTRTFRRASPGCGCAGIPRCRPSAR
;
A
#
# COMPACT_ATOMS: atom_id res chain seq x y z
N MET A 1 12.65 -8.69 3.98
CA MET A 1 11.19 -8.57 3.91
C MET A 1 10.67 -9.85 4.53
N LEU A 2 9.62 -9.72 5.30
CA LEU A 2 8.93 -10.85 5.89
C LEU A 2 7.65 -11.05 5.11
N THR A 3 7.41 -12.26 4.62
CA THR A 3 6.20 -12.59 3.88
C THR A 3 5.40 -13.67 4.59
N VAL A 4 4.10 -13.68 4.38
CA VAL A 4 3.16 -14.71 4.86
C VAL A 4 2.36 -15.25 3.70
N ARG A 5 1.79 -16.44 3.86
CA ARG A 5 0.83 -16.97 2.87
C ARG A 5 -0.33 -15.98 2.70
N ALA A 6 -0.74 -15.73 1.46
CA ALA A 6 -1.90 -14.88 1.17
C ALA A 6 -3.14 -15.38 1.91
N GLY A 7 -3.87 -14.47 2.54
CA GLY A 7 -5.04 -14.78 3.37
C GLY A 7 -4.73 -15.17 4.81
N ASN A 8 -3.46 -15.21 5.23
CA ASN A 8 -3.11 -15.39 6.63
C ASN A 8 -3.66 -14.23 7.48
N ARG A 9 -4.39 -14.55 8.55
CA ARG A 9 -5.02 -13.58 9.49
C ARG A 9 -4.52 -13.70 10.92
N THR A 10 -3.58 -14.61 11.18
CA THR A 10 -3.07 -14.86 12.53
C THR A 10 -1.98 -13.86 12.91
N VAL A 11 -1.32 -13.27 11.91
CA VAL A 11 -0.21 -12.32 12.07
C VAL A 11 -0.53 -11.06 11.28
N ILE A 12 -0.50 -9.91 11.95
CA ILE A 12 -1.03 -8.63 11.45
C ILE A 12 0.10 -7.62 11.36
N ALA A 13 0.32 -7.06 10.16
CA ALA A 13 1.35 -6.06 9.89
C ALA A 13 1.32 -4.92 10.92
N GLY A 14 2.46 -4.58 11.52
CA GLY A 14 2.57 -3.54 12.55
C GLY A 14 2.04 -3.91 13.95
N GLU A 15 1.26 -4.97 14.10
CA GLU A 15 0.75 -5.45 15.40
C GLU A 15 1.63 -6.57 15.96
N TYR A 16 2.84 -6.19 16.41
CA TYR A 16 3.91 -7.12 16.82
C TYR A 16 3.53 -8.09 17.94
N SER A 17 2.49 -7.80 18.72
CA SER A 17 1.96 -8.77 19.69
C SER A 17 1.51 -10.07 19.03
N THR A 18 1.00 -10.00 17.78
CA THR A 18 0.55 -11.14 16.98
C THR A 18 1.69 -11.98 16.41
N TYR A 19 2.93 -11.48 16.47
CA TYR A 19 4.11 -12.15 15.90
C TYR A 19 4.71 -13.17 16.87
N ASN A 20 4.30 -13.13 18.14
CA ASN A 20 4.82 -14.01 19.17
C ASN A 20 4.54 -15.48 18.88
N GLY A 21 5.61 -16.26 18.81
CA GLY A 21 5.54 -17.70 18.56
C GLY A 21 5.41 -18.07 17.08
N MET A 22 5.56 -17.12 16.15
CA MET A 22 5.65 -17.45 14.72
C MET A 22 6.82 -18.41 14.47
N THR A 23 6.59 -19.38 13.58
CA THR A 23 7.70 -20.12 12.96
C THR A 23 8.12 -19.36 11.72
N VAL A 24 9.35 -18.84 11.71
CA VAL A 24 9.90 -18.04 10.62
C VAL A 24 10.93 -18.88 9.88
N GLY A 25 10.74 -19.02 8.56
CA GLY A 25 11.70 -19.67 7.68
C GLY A 25 12.82 -18.71 7.29
N PHE A 26 14.07 -19.14 7.48
CA PHE A 26 15.29 -18.42 7.17
C PHE A 26 16.01 -19.12 6.02
N SER A 27 16.68 -18.36 5.16
CA SER A 27 17.65 -18.93 4.22
C SER A 27 18.98 -19.18 4.94
N HIS A 28 19.60 -20.34 4.69
CA HIS A 28 20.94 -20.66 5.22
C HIS A 28 22.01 -19.67 4.76
N ASP A 29 21.93 -19.22 3.51
CA ASP A 29 22.91 -18.29 2.91
C ASP A 29 22.64 -16.82 3.26
N GLY A 30 21.55 -16.54 3.97
CA GLY A 30 21.00 -15.20 4.21
C GLY A 30 21.68 -14.35 5.29
N ASN A 31 22.98 -14.54 5.59
CA ASN A 31 23.63 -14.04 6.81
C ASN A 31 23.30 -12.56 7.15
N GLY A 32 23.40 -11.63 6.18
CA GLY A 32 23.06 -10.23 6.42
C GLY A 32 21.56 -10.00 6.73
N ARG A 33 20.65 -10.64 5.98
CA ARG A 33 19.20 -10.48 6.13
C ARG A 33 18.69 -11.10 7.42
N ASN A 34 19.27 -12.24 7.80
CA ASN A 34 18.98 -12.96 9.03
C ASN A 34 19.30 -12.07 10.24
N GLN A 35 20.45 -11.39 10.21
CA GLN A 35 20.84 -10.45 11.25
C GLN A 35 19.88 -9.25 11.32
N SER A 36 19.54 -8.63 10.19
CA SER A 36 18.59 -7.50 10.18
C SER A 36 17.23 -7.86 10.76
N PHE A 37 16.76 -9.09 10.54
CA PHE A 37 15.49 -9.55 11.12
C PHE A 37 15.59 -9.82 12.62
N ILE A 38 16.73 -10.37 13.09
CA ILE A 38 16.98 -10.56 14.53
C ILE A 38 16.93 -9.21 15.25
N GLU A 39 17.58 -8.18 14.69
CA GLU A 39 17.57 -6.81 15.23
C GLU A 39 16.16 -6.23 15.20
N PHE A 40 15.46 -6.37 14.07
CA PHE A 40 14.07 -5.92 13.94
C PHE A 40 13.14 -6.56 14.98
N ALA A 41 13.29 -7.86 15.24
CA ALA A 41 12.49 -8.56 16.24
C ALA A 41 12.80 -8.09 17.67
N ALA A 42 14.07 -7.81 17.97
CA ALA A 42 14.49 -7.26 19.24
C ALA A 42 13.93 -5.84 19.47
N ASP A 43 14.03 -4.97 18.45
CA ASP A 43 13.53 -3.59 18.51
C ASP A 43 12.02 -3.52 18.75
N HIS A 44 11.26 -4.47 18.18
CA HIS A 44 9.81 -4.54 18.29
C HIS A 44 9.30 -5.52 19.37
N ASN A 45 10.21 -6.12 20.15
CA ASN A 45 9.92 -6.98 21.29
C ASN A 45 8.96 -8.16 21.00
N PHE A 46 9.15 -8.87 19.87
CA PHE A 46 8.41 -10.09 19.58
C PHE A 46 9.32 -11.33 19.52
N THR A 47 8.72 -12.50 19.76
CA THR A 47 9.42 -13.80 19.80
C THR A 47 9.05 -14.68 18.62
N TYR A 48 9.98 -15.51 18.15
CA TYR A 48 9.77 -16.42 17.02
C TYR A 48 10.65 -17.66 17.13
N THR A 49 10.35 -18.69 16.35
CA THR A 49 11.19 -19.88 16.16
C THR A 49 11.75 -19.89 14.74
N ALA A 50 13.06 -19.98 14.59
CA ALA A 50 13.72 -20.03 13.28
C ALA A 50 13.78 -21.47 12.75
N VAL A 51 13.46 -21.65 11.46
CA VAL A 51 13.70 -22.88 10.70
C VAL A 51 14.49 -22.52 9.45
N PHE A 52 15.57 -23.24 9.18
CA PHE A 52 16.48 -22.91 8.07
C PHE A 52 16.19 -23.79 6.86
N TYR A 53 16.23 -23.18 5.68
CA TYR A 53 16.04 -23.82 4.38
C TYR A 53 17.25 -23.50 3.49
N ASP A 54 17.62 -24.46 2.65
CA ASP A 54 18.79 -24.34 1.78
C ASP A 54 18.45 -23.60 0.48
N THR A 55 17.20 -23.66 0.05
CA THR A 55 16.73 -23.00 -1.18
C THR A 55 15.49 -22.14 -0.94
N ASP A 56 15.34 -21.09 -1.76
CA ASP A 56 14.14 -20.24 -1.77
C ASP A 56 12.88 -21.03 -2.14
N ASP A 57 13.01 -22.09 -2.95
CA ASP A 57 11.90 -22.95 -3.37
C ASP A 57 11.36 -23.79 -2.21
N GLU A 58 12.25 -24.41 -1.42
CA GLU A 58 11.85 -25.16 -0.21
C GLU A 58 11.20 -24.24 0.82
N LEU A 59 11.76 -23.03 1.01
CA LEU A 59 11.20 -22.02 1.90
C LEU A 59 9.79 -21.60 1.46
N ALA A 60 9.59 -21.34 0.16
CA ALA A 60 8.29 -20.99 -0.39
C ALA A 60 7.28 -22.13 -0.25
N GLU A 61 7.69 -23.37 -0.53
CA GLU A 61 6.84 -24.55 -0.41
C GLU A 61 6.40 -24.78 1.05
N ALA A 62 7.32 -24.64 2.01
CA ALA A 62 7.01 -24.74 3.44
C ALA A 62 6.00 -23.68 3.89
N LEU A 63 6.12 -22.44 3.38
CA LEU A 63 5.16 -21.37 3.66
C LEU A 63 3.78 -21.70 3.07
N HIS A 64 3.72 -22.21 1.84
CA HIS A 64 2.46 -22.60 1.21
C HIS A 64 1.76 -23.76 1.91
N LYS A 65 2.53 -24.76 2.37
CA LYS A 65 2.02 -25.89 3.17
C LYS A 65 1.58 -25.46 4.57
N GLY A 66 2.04 -24.30 5.06
CA GLY A 66 1.75 -23.80 6.41
C GLY A 66 2.63 -24.44 7.48
N GLU A 67 3.78 -25.03 7.09
CA GLU A 67 4.78 -25.56 8.03
C GLU A 67 5.51 -24.43 8.77
N ILE A 68 5.64 -23.29 8.11
CA ILE A 68 6.10 -22.03 8.68
C ILE A 68 5.00 -20.97 8.57
N THR A 69 5.00 -20.02 9.50
CA THR A 69 4.06 -18.91 9.53
C THR A 69 4.48 -17.80 8.57
N ALA A 70 5.78 -17.52 8.51
CA ALA A 70 6.34 -16.46 7.70
C ALA A 70 7.69 -16.87 7.08
N ALA A 71 8.02 -16.31 5.92
CA ALA A 71 9.31 -16.50 5.25
C ALA A 71 10.12 -15.20 5.27
N LEU A 72 11.37 -15.30 5.71
CA LEU A 72 12.33 -14.20 5.69
C LEU A 72 13.13 -14.23 4.39
N THR A 73 12.88 -13.27 3.49
CA THR A 73 13.54 -13.25 2.18
C THR A 73 14.07 -11.89 1.76
N ASN A 74 14.93 -11.92 0.74
CA ASN A 74 15.41 -10.73 0.06
C ASN A 74 14.32 -10.14 -0.84
N ALA A 75 14.47 -8.85 -1.18
CA ALA A 75 13.50 -8.13 -2.01
C ALA A 75 13.39 -8.66 -3.46
N ASN A 76 14.33 -9.51 -3.87
CA ASN A 76 14.47 -10.02 -5.23
C ASN A 76 13.81 -11.39 -5.46
N ARG A 77 13.33 -12.06 -4.41
CA ARG A 77 12.64 -13.35 -4.56
C ARG A 77 11.30 -13.14 -5.25
N ILE A 78 10.98 -14.02 -6.20
CA ILE A 78 9.65 -14.06 -6.80
C ILE A 78 8.67 -14.62 -5.77
N THR A 79 7.66 -13.83 -5.41
CA THR A 79 6.61 -14.21 -4.46
C THR A 79 5.34 -14.56 -5.21
N THR A 80 4.79 -15.75 -4.96
CA THR A 80 3.51 -16.21 -5.55
C THR A 80 2.56 -16.50 -4.40
N ASP A 81 1.32 -16.00 -4.42
CA ASP A 81 0.32 -16.21 -3.35
C ASP A 81 0.84 -15.93 -1.92
N GLU A 82 1.65 -14.88 -1.81
CA GLU A 82 2.22 -14.38 -0.55
C GLU A 82 1.93 -12.89 -0.38
N TRP A 83 1.81 -12.47 0.87
CA TRP A 83 1.67 -11.07 1.28
C TRP A 83 2.92 -10.62 2.02
N VAL A 84 3.41 -9.43 1.67
CA VAL A 84 4.49 -8.78 2.43
C VAL A 84 3.91 -8.29 3.75
N LEU A 85 4.40 -8.86 4.84
CA LEU A 85 4.03 -8.50 6.20
C LEU A 85 4.86 -7.31 6.69
N GLU A 86 6.18 -7.33 6.45
CA GLU A 86 7.10 -6.26 6.85
C GLU A 86 8.21 -6.03 5.82
N THR A 87 8.60 -4.77 5.65
CA THR A 87 9.88 -4.39 5.04
C THR A 87 10.74 -3.68 6.06
N PHE A 88 12.02 -4.04 6.11
CA PHE A 88 12.98 -3.51 7.05
C PHE A 88 14.37 -3.59 6.42
N ASP A 89 15.27 -2.76 6.96
CA ASP A 89 16.65 -2.63 6.51
C ASP A 89 16.74 -2.46 4.98
N GLU A 90 15.99 -1.49 4.46
CA GLU A 90 16.08 -1.08 3.06
C GLU A 90 17.34 -0.25 2.87
N THR A 91 18.40 -0.90 2.39
CA THR A 91 19.66 -0.22 2.06
C THR A 91 19.73 0.04 0.55
N PRO A 92 20.04 1.29 0.14
CA PRO A 92 20.27 1.59 -1.26
C PRO A 92 21.51 0.84 -1.77
N PHE A 93 21.45 0.40 -3.02
CA PHE A 93 22.60 -0.20 -3.71
C PHE A 93 23.57 0.90 -4.14
N TYR A 94 24.87 0.65 -3.93
CA TYR A 94 25.94 1.53 -4.37
C TYR A 94 26.92 0.81 -5.28
N MET A 95 27.47 1.54 -6.25
CA MET A 95 28.61 1.08 -7.03
C MET A 95 29.90 1.42 -6.26
N ALA A 96 30.78 0.43 -6.14
CA ALA A 96 32.04 0.57 -5.42
C ALA A 96 33.22 0.72 -6.39
N VAL A 97 34.16 1.60 -6.05
CA VAL A 97 35.44 1.76 -6.75
C VAL A 97 36.61 1.44 -5.80
N ARG A 98 37.81 1.27 -6.36
CA ARG A 98 39.02 1.07 -5.55
C ARG A 98 39.23 2.27 -4.62
N LYS A 99 39.59 2.00 -3.36
CA LYS A 99 39.93 3.05 -2.39
C LYS A 99 41.02 3.97 -2.96
N GLY A 100 40.73 5.27 -3.02
CA GLY A 100 41.63 6.30 -3.56
C GLY A 100 41.49 6.58 -5.06
N ASP A 101 40.68 5.82 -5.80
CA ASP A 101 40.41 6.07 -7.22
C ASP A 101 39.32 7.13 -7.40
N THR A 102 39.70 8.38 -7.15
CA THR A 102 38.79 9.52 -7.26
C THR A 102 38.39 9.82 -8.70
N GLN A 103 39.20 9.42 -9.68
CA GLN A 103 38.91 9.66 -11.09
C GLN A 103 37.75 8.79 -11.57
N THR A 104 37.80 7.47 -11.32
CA THR A 104 36.70 6.57 -11.67
C THR A 104 35.43 6.94 -10.91
N LEU A 105 35.55 7.32 -9.62
CA LEU A 105 34.42 7.78 -8.82
C LEU A 105 33.73 9.00 -9.47
N ALA A 106 34.50 10.00 -9.91
CA ALA A 106 33.96 11.20 -10.53
C ALA A 106 33.28 10.89 -11.87
N LEU A 107 33.85 10.01 -12.70
CA LEU A 107 33.25 9.59 -13.96
C LEU A 107 31.93 8.86 -13.74
N LEU A 108 31.88 7.94 -12.78
CA LEU A 108 30.70 7.17 -12.42
C LEU A 108 29.56 8.07 -11.94
N ASN A 109 29.84 8.96 -10.99
CA ASN A 109 28.86 9.92 -10.48
C ASN A 109 28.39 10.89 -11.56
N GLY A 110 29.30 11.33 -12.45
CA GLY A 110 28.97 12.19 -13.58
C GLY A 110 28.02 11.52 -14.57
N ALA A 111 28.24 10.22 -14.88
CA ALA A 111 27.38 9.45 -15.75
C ALA A 111 25.96 9.27 -15.15
N LEU A 112 25.86 8.93 -13.86
CA LEU A 112 24.57 8.85 -13.17
C LEU A 112 23.82 10.19 -13.22
N ALA A 113 24.52 11.29 -12.94
CA ALA A 113 23.91 12.62 -12.97
C ALA A 113 23.46 13.04 -14.38
N GLU A 114 24.11 12.55 -15.44
CA GLU A 114 23.67 12.77 -16.82
C GLU A 114 22.43 11.94 -17.14
N MET A 115 22.38 10.67 -16.71
CA MET A 115 21.19 9.83 -16.87
C MET A 115 19.98 10.42 -16.16
N ASP A 116 20.16 10.92 -14.93
CA ASP A 116 19.09 11.58 -14.17
C ASP A 116 18.56 12.86 -14.86
N ARG A 117 19.41 13.56 -15.63
CA ARG A 117 19.02 14.76 -16.40
C ARG A 117 18.31 14.41 -17.70
N GLN A 118 18.83 13.43 -18.45
CA GLN A 118 18.36 13.10 -19.79
C GLN A 118 17.11 12.21 -19.75
N GLU A 119 17.06 11.26 -18.82
CA GLU A 119 15.98 10.28 -18.69
C GLU A 119 15.53 10.15 -17.24
N PRO A 120 14.86 11.15 -16.64
CA PRO A 120 14.58 11.18 -15.19
C PRO A 120 13.82 9.95 -14.65
N SER A 121 13.11 9.20 -15.51
CA SER A 121 12.40 7.97 -15.14
C SER A 121 13.26 6.69 -15.22
N TRP A 122 14.52 6.75 -15.68
CA TRP A 122 15.31 5.55 -16.02
C TRP A 122 15.39 4.52 -14.88
N GLN A 123 15.52 4.96 -13.63
CA GLN A 123 15.57 4.07 -12.47
C GLN A 123 14.24 3.33 -12.28
N VAL A 124 13.13 4.06 -12.40
CA VAL A 124 11.77 3.50 -12.30
C VAL A 124 11.52 2.54 -13.46
N ASP A 125 11.85 2.94 -14.68
CA ASP A 125 11.62 2.14 -15.89
C ASP A 125 12.42 0.82 -15.87
N LEU A 126 13.68 0.86 -15.45
CA LEU A 126 14.50 -0.34 -15.27
C LEU A 126 13.97 -1.18 -14.10
N HIS A 127 13.59 -0.55 -12.99
CA HIS A 127 13.01 -1.26 -11.86
C HIS A 127 11.74 -2.01 -12.27
N GLU A 128 10.82 -1.35 -12.97
CA GLU A 128 9.61 -1.98 -13.48
C GLU A 128 9.94 -3.10 -14.46
N ARG A 129 10.83 -2.87 -15.44
CA ARG A 129 11.17 -3.87 -16.44
C ARG A 129 11.75 -5.15 -15.85
N TYR A 130 12.60 -5.04 -14.82
CA TYR A 130 13.36 -6.18 -14.29
C TYR A 130 12.89 -6.68 -12.94
N SER A 131 12.03 -5.93 -12.22
CA SER A 131 11.55 -6.28 -10.87
C SER A 131 10.02 -6.42 -10.75
N SER A 132 9.24 -6.02 -11.77
CA SER A 132 7.77 -6.12 -11.70
C SER A 132 7.23 -7.55 -11.85
N THR A 133 8.03 -8.47 -12.41
CA THR A 133 7.71 -9.90 -12.45
C THR A 133 7.81 -10.58 -11.07
N SER A 134 8.42 -9.91 -10.09
CA SER A 134 8.82 -10.51 -8.80
C SER A 134 7.91 -10.17 -7.62
N ARG A 135 6.99 -9.22 -7.79
CA ARG A 135 6.13 -8.75 -6.70
C ARG A 135 4.68 -9.12 -6.98
N SER A 136 4.07 -9.84 -6.02
CA SER A 136 2.62 -9.98 -5.87
C SER A 136 1.94 -8.69 -6.30
N SER A 137 1.05 -8.77 -7.30
CA SER A 137 0.36 -7.64 -7.94
C SER A 137 -0.63 -6.91 -7.02
N THR A 138 -0.58 -7.21 -5.73
CA THR A 138 -1.56 -6.84 -4.72
C THR A 138 -1.09 -5.57 -3.99
N LEU A 139 -2.03 -4.67 -3.72
CA LEU A 139 -1.75 -3.46 -2.95
C LEU A 139 -1.31 -3.83 -1.52
N ALA A 140 -0.26 -3.19 -0.99
CA ALA A 140 0.08 -3.33 0.42
C ALA A 140 -1.03 -2.66 1.26
N LEU A 141 -1.82 -3.49 1.93
CA LEU A 141 -2.93 -3.07 2.80
C LEU A 141 -2.63 -3.57 4.21
N THR A 142 -3.00 -2.79 5.22
CA THR A 142 -2.99 -3.23 6.61
C THR A 142 -3.94 -4.42 6.80
N ALA A 143 -3.77 -5.21 7.86
CA ALA A 143 -4.65 -6.36 8.06
C ALA A 143 -6.10 -5.92 8.34
N GLU A 144 -6.30 -4.78 9.01
CA GLU A 144 -7.61 -4.17 9.21
C GLU A 144 -8.27 -3.81 7.88
N GLU A 145 -7.52 -3.20 6.96
CA GLU A 145 -8.00 -2.86 5.61
C GLU A 145 -8.35 -4.12 4.80
N GLN A 146 -7.52 -5.17 4.87
CA GLN A 146 -7.76 -6.44 4.18
C GLN A 146 -9.00 -7.15 4.74
N ALA A 147 -9.12 -7.25 6.07
CA ALA A 147 -10.27 -7.87 6.72
C ALA A 147 -11.56 -7.12 6.36
N TYR A 148 -11.52 -5.78 6.42
CA TYR A 148 -12.64 -4.94 6.05
C TYR A 148 -13.09 -5.17 4.59
N LEU A 149 -12.14 -5.18 3.64
CA LEU A 149 -12.46 -5.43 2.23
C LEU A 149 -13.01 -6.84 2.01
N TYR A 150 -12.44 -7.84 2.68
CA TYR A 150 -12.95 -9.22 2.60
C TYR A 150 -14.40 -9.32 3.07
N ASP A 151 -14.70 -8.81 4.27
CA ASP A 151 -16.05 -8.88 4.84
C ASP A 151 -17.05 -8.08 4.00
N THR A 152 -16.62 -6.93 3.50
CA THR A 152 -17.39 -6.07 2.60
C THR A 152 -17.72 -6.79 1.29
N ASN A 153 -16.74 -7.49 0.71
CA ASN A 153 -16.92 -8.29 -0.51
C ASN A 153 -17.78 -9.52 -0.28
N ALA A 154 -17.60 -10.22 0.85
CA ALA A 154 -18.44 -11.35 1.24
C ALA A 154 -19.91 -10.93 1.44
N GLY A 155 -20.13 -9.70 1.90
CA GLY A 155 -21.44 -9.06 1.96
C GLY A 155 -21.99 -8.56 0.61
N GLY A 156 -21.26 -8.73 -0.50
CA GLY A 156 -21.68 -8.34 -1.84
C GLY A 156 -21.70 -6.82 -2.08
N LYS A 157 -20.93 -6.04 -1.33
CA LYS A 157 -20.88 -4.57 -1.50
C LYS A 157 -20.31 -4.22 -2.87
N VAL A 158 -21.03 -3.33 -3.57
CA VAL A 158 -20.53 -2.62 -4.74
C VAL A 158 -20.41 -1.15 -4.38
N TRP A 159 -19.18 -0.62 -4.39
CA TRP A 159 -18.88 0.76 -4.06
C TRP A 159 -19.39 1.70 -5.15
N THR A 160 -20.12 2.74 -4.78
CA THR A 160 -20.56 3.78 -5.72
C THR A 160 -19.52 4.89 -5.79
N VAL A 161 -19.06 5.22 -7.00
CA VAL A 161 -17.94 6.15 -7.20
C VAL A 161 -18.40 7.34 -8.02
N ALA A 162 -18.39 8.53 -7.44
CA ALA A 162 -18.66 9.76 -8.17
C ALA A 162 -17.41 10.19 -8.96
N VAL A 163 -17.59 10.53 -10.24
CA VAL A 163 -16.53 11.01 -11.13
C VAL A 163 -16.83 12.43 -11.56
N ASN A 164 -15.86 13.32 -11.48
CA ASN A 164 -16.05 14.71 -11.87
C ASN A 164 -15.94 14.87 -13.40
N PRO A 165 -17.00 15.30 -14.12
CA PRO A 165 -17.02 15.31 -15.60
C PRO A 165 -16.14 16.37 -16.27
N ASP A 166 -15.74 17.41 -15.55
CA ASP A 166 -15.14 18.64 -16.08
C ASP A 166 -13.62 18.73 -15.81
N ARG A 167 -12.91 17.59 -15.84
CA ARG A 167 -11.48 17.52 -15.49
C ARG A 167 -10.66 16.84 -16.57
N TYR A 168 -10.81 17.20 -17.83
CA TYR A 168 -9.92 16.71 -18.88
C TYR A 168 -8.44 17.09 -18.57
N PRO A 169 -7.45 16.19 -18.74
CA PRO A 169 -7.53 14.80 -19.23
C PRO A 169 -7.67 13.74 -18.11
N TYR A 170 -7.94 14.15 -16.88
CA TYR A 170 -8.02 13.29 -15.70
C TYR A 170 -9.32 12.50 -15.60
N SER A 171 -10.46 13.14 -15.82
CA SER A 171 -11.77 12.48 -15.89
C SER A 171 -12.71 13.23 -16.83
N TYR A 172 -13.29 12.47 -17.76
CA TYR A 172 -14.25 12.94 -18.76
C TYR A 172 -15.00 11.74 -19.37
N LYS A 173 -16.10 11.99 -20.08
CA LYS A 173 -16.76 10.96 -20.90
C LYS A 173 -16.17 10.95 -22.31
N ASP A 174 -15.91 9.77 -22.85
CA ASP A 174 -15.54 9.60 -24.25
C ASP A 174 -16.73 9.86 -25.19
N GLN A 175 -16.52 9.77 -26.50
CA GLN A 175 -17.58 9.97 -27.51
C GLN A 175 -18.75 8.97 -27.39
N LYS A 176 -18.55 7.85 -26.68
CA LYS A 176 -19.57 6.82 -26.42
C LYS A 176 -20.27 7.02 -25.08
N GLY A 177 -19.91 8.06 -24.32
CA GLY A 177 -20.46 8.35 -23.00
C GLY A 177 -19.79 7.58 -21.86
N ASN A 178 -18.71 6.84 -22.11
CA ASN A 178 -18.02 6.07 -21.06
C ASN A 178 -17.02 6.95 -20.32
N TRP A 179 -16.96 6.77 -19.00
CA TRP A 179 -15.93 7.40 -18.17
C TRP A 179 -14.52 6.97 -18.60
N THR A 180 -13.66 7.96 -18.81
CA THR A 180 -12.24 7.77 -19.16
C THR A 180 -11.39 8.90 -18.58
N GLY A 181 -10.08 8.81 -18.76
CA GLY A 181 -9.09 9.75 -18.24
C GLY A 181 -8.14 9.11 -17.23
N ILE A 182 -7.12 9.87 -16.83
CA ILE A 182 -6.04 9.39 -15.97
C ILE A 182 -6.56 8.94 -14.60
N SER A 183 -7.43 9.71 -13.93
CA SER A 183 -8.03 9.33 -12.63
C SER A 183 -8.82 8.04 -12.74
N VAL A 184 -9.63 7.91 -13.79
CA VAL A 184 -10.54 6.78 -13.97
C VAL A 184 -9.73 5.50 -14.15
N LYS A 185 -8.68 5.54 -14.99
CA LYS A 185 -7.79 4.40 -15.23
C LYS A 185 -6.95 4.04 -14.01
N LEU A 186 -6.41 5.04 -13.31
CA LEU A 186 -5.63 4.81 -12.09
C LEU A 186 -6.50 4.18 -10.99
N PHE A 187 -7.73 4.69 -10.81
CA PHE A 187 -8.66 4.11 -9.85
C PHE A 187 -9.08 2.68 -10.22
N ASP A 188 -9.37 2.39 -11.49
CA ASP A 188 -9.66 1.02 -11.95
C ASP A 188 -8.50 0.07 -11.62
N LEU A 189 -7.26 0.48 -11.87
CA LEU A 189 -6.07 -0.30 -11.52
C LEU A 189 -5.99 -0.55 -10.01
N LEU A 190 -6.15 0.48 -9.18
CA LEU A 190 -6.10 0.36 -7.72
C LEU A 190 -7.24 -0.53 -7.19
N ALA A 191 -8.46 -0.35 -7.71
CA ALA A 191 -9.61 -1.13 -7.32
C ALA A 191 -9.43 -2.62 -7.66
N ARG A 192 -8.87 -2.94 -8.84
CA ARG A 192 -8.52 -4.32 -9.21
C ARG A 192 -7.47 -4.92 -8.26
N ARG A 193 -6.41 -4.16 -7.94
CA ARG A 193 -5.34 -4.61 -7.04
C ARG A 193 -5.80 -4.77 -5.59
N ALA A 194 -6.77 -3.98 -5.16
CA ALA A 194 -7.37 -4.06 -3.82
C ALA A 194 -8.58 -5.02 -3.75
N GLY A 195 -9.04 -5.57 -4.88
CA GLY A 195 -10.24 -6.41 -4.92
C GLY A 195 -11.55 -5.66 -4.66
N ILE A 196 -11.61 -4.36 -4.95
CA ILE A 196 -12.81 -3.52 -4.74
C ILE A 196 -13.75 -3.68 -5.94
N TYR A 197 -14.97 -4.17 -5.70
CA TYR A 197 -16.06 -4.11 -6.67
C TYR A 197 -16.73 -2.74 -6.65
N TYR A 198 -16.83 -2.08 -7.80
CA TYR A 198 -17.39 -0.73 -7.85
C TYR A 198 -18.22 -0.49 -9.10
N ARG A 199 -19.04 0.56 -9.05
CA ARG A 199 -19.70 1.15 -10.22
C ARG A 199 -19.52 2.67 -10.21
N LEU A 200 -19.20 3.21 -11.37
CA LEU A 200 -19.13 4.66 -11.55
C LEU A 200 -20.56 5.20 -11.62
N LEU A 201 -20.84 6.24 -10.84
CA LEU A 201 -22.08 6.98 -10.92
C LEU A 201 -22.03 7.94 -12.09
N ASP A 202 -23.20 8.17 -12.67
CA ASP A 202 -23.31 9.09 -13.78
C ASP A 202 -23.46 10.53 -13.27
N ALA A 203 -22.74 11.45 -13.90
CA ALA A 203 -22.76 12.88 -13.63
C ALA A 203 -22.35 13.60 -14.92
N ASP A 204 -23.28 14.36 -15.51
CA ASP A 204 -23.02 15.09 -16.75
C ASP A 204 -22.41 16.47 -16.48
N THR A 205 -22.75 17.06 -15.33
CA THR A 205 -22.26 18.37 -14.92
C THR A 205 -21.54 18.33 -13.57
N ARG A 206 -20.79 19.40 -13.30
CA ARG A 206 -20.18 19.64 -12.00
C ARG A 206 -21.22 19.66 -10.88
N ASP A 207 -22.41 20.20 -11.14
CA ASP A 207 -23.50 20.28 -10.17
C ASP A 207 -24.09 18.90 -9.87
N ASP A 208 -24.27 18.05 -10.89
CA ASP A 208 -24.68 16.65 -10.69
C ASP A 208 -23.67 15.91 -9.81
N TYR A 209 -22.39 16.06 -10.10
CA TYR A 209 -21.32 15.47 -9.30
C TYR A 209 -21.38 15.96 -7.84
N MET A 210 -21.59 17.27 -7.61
CA MET A 210 -21.72 17.80 -6.25
C MET A 210 -22.98 17.29 -5.54
N ASP A 211 -24.10 17.12 -6.25
CA ASP A 211 -25.33 16.52 -5.72
C ASP A 211 -25.10 15.07 -5.26
N LEU A 212 -24.36 14.28 -6.03
CA LEU A 212 -23.99 12.90 -5.65
C LEU A 212 -23.24 12.85 -4.32
N LEU A 213 -22.34 13.81 -4.09
CA LEU A 213 -21.56 13.89 -2.86
C LEU A 213 -22.38 14.42 -1.68
N GLN A 214 -23.09 15.53 -1.87
CA GLN A 214 -23.83 16.20 -0.79
C GLN A 214 -24.97 15.34 -0.25
N ASN A 215 -25.61 14.55 -1.12
CA ASN A 215 -26.69 13.65 -0.73
C ASN A 215 -26.22 12.23 -0.37
N GLY A 216 -24.90 11.99 -0.30
CA GLY A 216 -24.35 10.69 0.10
C GLY A 216 -24.70 9.55 -0.85
N LYS A 217 -24.91 9.84 -2.14
CA LYS A 217 -25.18 8.83 -3.18
C LYS A 217 -23.92 8.05 -3.56
N ALA A 218 -22.75 8.65 -3.34
CA ALA A 218 -21.43 8.07 -3.61
C ALA A 218 -20.73 7.62 -2.32
N ASP A 219 -20.17 6.41 -2.32
CA ASP A 219 -19.26 5.92 -1.28
C ASP A 219 -17.85 6.52 -1.45
N LEU A 220 -17.41 6.74 -2.70
CA LEU A 220 -16.09 7.24 -3.07
C LEU A 220 -16.19 8.37 -4.10
N SER A 221 -15.14 9.17 -4.18
CA SER A 221 -15.07 10.31 -5.09
C SER A 221 -13.73 10.37 -5.81
N LEU A 222 -13.76 10.46 -7.14
CA LEU A 222 -12.61 10.80 -7.96
C LEU A 222 -12.56 12.31 -8.16
N ALA A 223 -11.92 13.00 -7.21
CA ALA A 223 -11.63 14.43 -7.29
C ALA A 223 -10.12 14.68 -7.23
N PHE A 224 -9.62 15.50 -8.15
CA PHE A 224 -8.37 16.21 -7.95
C PHE A 224 -8.69 17.60 -7.38
N PHE A 225 -8.26 17.85 -6.14
CA PHE A 225 -8.41 19.15 -5.52
C PHE A 225 -7.26 20.05 -5.96
N ASN A 226 -7.58 21.08 -6.75
CA ASN A 226 -6.70 22.21 -7.00
C ASN A 226 -7.23 23.51 -6.35
N ASP A 227 -8.20 23.40 -5.44
CA ASP A 227 -8.86 24.58 -4.89
C ASP A 227 -8.71 24.65 -3.37
N LEU A 228 -7.71 25.42 -2.93
CA LEU A 228 -7.48 25.80 -1.54
C LEU A 228 -8.51 26.82 -1.01
N SER A 229 -9.55 27.20 -1.77
CA SER A 229 -10.49 28.25 -1.37
C SER A 229 -11.76 27.77 -0.65
N THR A 230 -11.97 26.46 -0.46
CA THR A 230 -13.13 25.95 0.30
C THR A 230 -12.73 25.53 1.73
N PRO A 231 -13.52 25.86 2.77
CA PRO A 231 -13.12 25.62 4.16
C PRO A 231 -12.88 24.14 4.45
N SER A 232 -11.70 23.85 4.98
CA SER A 232 -11.06 22.58 5.33
C SER A 232 -11.86 21.58 6.22
N SER A 233 -13.13 21.83 6.49
CA SER A 233 -13.98 20.98 7.34
C SER A 233 -14.42 19.66 6.69
N TRP A 234 -14.40 19.56 5.36
CA TRP A 234 -14.86 18.36 4.62
C TRP A 234 -13.71 17.41 4.24
N ALA A 235 -12.46 17.92 4.17
CA ALA A 235 -11.29 17.20 3.67
C ALA A 235 -10.85 16.01 4.56
N THR A 236 -11.08 16.07 5.87
CA THR A 236 -10.71 14.98 6.79
C THR A 236 -11.82 13.94 6.94
N SER A 237 -12.86 13.97 6.11
CA SER A 237 -14.09 13.21 6.35
C SER A 237 -14.51 12.21 5.26
N SER A 238 -13.79 12.04 4.14
CA SER A 238 -14.22 11.09 3.10
C SER A 238 -13.38 9.81 3.02
N LEU A 239 -12.06 9.85 3.29
CA LEU A 239 -11.26 8.62 3.36
C LEU A 239 -11.32 7.96 4.76
N THR A 240 -11.38 8.77 5.82
CA THR A 240 -11.35 8.28 7.22
C THR A 240 -12.73 8.06 7.85
N ARG A 241 -13.82 8.63 7.32
CA ARG A 241 -15.16 8.49 7.94
C ARG A 241 -15.76 7.10 7.71
N THR A 242 -15.39 6.43 6.61
CA THR A 242 -15.77 5.03 6.38
C THR A 242 -15.06 4.11 7.38
N PHE A 243 -13.78 4.37 7.68
CA PHE A 243 -13.03 3.66 8.72
C PHE A 243 -13.55 3.92 10.13
N ARG A 244 -13.92 5.16 10.47
CA ARG A 244 -14.38 5.52 11.83
C ARG A 244 -15.73 4.92 12.22
N ARG A 245 -16.56 4.51 11.26
CA ARG A 245 -17.89 3.92 11.55
C ARG A 245 -17.83 2.43 11.92
N ALA A 246 -16.67 1.78 11.77
CA ALA A 246 -16.52 0.34 12.01
C ALA A 246 -16.10 -0.03 13.45
N SER A 247 -15.87 0.92 14.36
CA SER A 247 -15.58 0.64 15.78
C SER A 247 -16.82 0.86 16.66
N PRO A 248 -17.52 -0.18 17.12
CA PRO A 248 -18.58 -0.02 18.11
C PRO A 248 -17.94 0.05 19.50
N GLY A 249 -17.86 1.24 20.12
CA GLY A 249 -17.36 1.31 21.50
C GLY A 249 -17.11 2.67 22.15
N CYS A 250 -17.19 3.81 21.46
CA CYS A 250 -17.01 5.11 22.12
C CYS A 250 -18.24 6.01 21.93
N GLY A 251 -19.16 5.91 22.89
CA GLY A 251 -20.30 6.80 23.02
C GLY A 251 -19.87 8.24 23.26
N CYS A 252 -20.62 9.17 22.66
CA CYS A 252 -20.47 10.61 22.83
C CYS A 252 -20.68 11.01 24.30
N ALA A 253 -19.66 11.53 24.95
CA ALA A 253 -19.82 12.39 26.13
C ALA A 253 -19.88 13.85 25.65
N GLY A 254 -20.97 14.54 26.01
CA GLY A 254 -21.33 15.85 25.51
C GLY A 254 -20.34 16.97 25.83
N ILE A 255 -20.28 17.96 24.95
CA ILE A 255 -19.58 19.23 25.16
C ILE A 255 -20.42 20.11 26.10
N PRO A 256 -19.92 20.52 27.29
CA PRO A 256 -20.56 21.56 28.06
C PRO A 256 -20.22 22.92 27.45
N ARG A 257 -21.25 23.74 27.20
CA ARG A 257 -21.11 25.16 26.81
C ARG A 257 -20.39 25.94 27.92
N CYS A 258 -19.21 26.48 27.63
CA CYS A 258 -18.59 27.50 28.48
C CYS A 258 -19.27 28.87 28.23
N ARG A 259 -19.96 29.39 29.25
CA ARG A 259 -20.31 30.83 29.36
C ARG A 259 -19.06 31.62 29.77
N PRO A 260 -18.86 32.86 29.30
CA PRO A 260 -17.83 33.72 29.83
C PRO A 260 -18.30 34.34 31.15
N SER A 261 -17.53 34.17 32.24
CA SER A 261 -17.71 34.94 33.47
C SER A 261 -16.81 36.17 33.45
N ALA A 262 -17.44 37.32 33.62
CA ALA A 262 -16.77 38.60 33.87
C ALA A 262 -16.00 38.57 35.21
N ARG A 263 -14.80 39.14 35.19
CA ARG A 263 -14.31 40.17 36.11
C ARG A 263 -13.11 40.86 35.48
#